data_AF-A0A1C5J9T6-F1
#
_entry.id   AF-A0A1C5J9T6-F1
#
_cell.length_a   1.000
_cell.length_b   1.000
_cell.length_c   1.000
_cell.angle_alpha   90.00
_cell.angle_beta   90.00
_cell.angle_gamma   90.00
#
_symmetry.space_group_name_H-M   'P 1'
#
loop_
_entity.id
_entity.type
_entity.pdbx_description
1 polymer ?
#
loop_
_entity_poly.entity_id
_entity_poly.type
_entity_poly.pdbx_seq_one_letter_code
_entity_poly.pdbx_strand_id
1 'polypeptide(L)'
;MRVNVFQWESRQARRGMPPTAAGAFRHQYGVRVRTTARGWTAVWLVVLGLAQVAAFLVVWRLALHTRTGQWLDTVALTGNRIGQDRIDGPVDRLLNAMSLFSLLVATGVLGFIALARGRKALAVAATLLIAGANATVQLLKHFLTRPDFGIDPERAAAGNSLPSGHSAVAASVALALILVLPRKVRVLGAFVGAAYAAAAGVATLSAGWHRPSDAVAAYLVTGAWAAAAGFFLLVFQRERAQVDSGDAHRVSATVLGLGGLIAMVASGLALSWLMDLPQVPVDELSRRELFAGYAGSAAGIAGVMAVVAALVLVTVHRLVPRIKG
;
A
#
# COMPACT_ATOMS: atom_id res chain seq x y z
N MET A 1 15.75 -35.69 -29.35
CA MET A 1 14.93 -36.84 -29.79
C MET A 1 13.69 -36.90 -28.89
N ARG A 2 12.52 -36.42 -29.36
CA ARG A 2 11.27 -36.44 -28.56
C ARG A 2 10.66 -37.84 -28.66
N VAL A 3 10.61 -38.57 -27.55
CA VAL A 3 9.89 -39.85 -27.49
C VAL A 3 8.45 -39.54 -27.08
N ASN A 4 7.50 -39.86 -27.96
CA ASN A 4 6.06 -39.69 -27.72
C ASN A 4 5.60 -40.67 -26.63
N VAL A 5 5.26 -40.13 -25.46
CA VAL A 5 4.83 -40.88 -24.26
C VAL A 5 3.63 -41.80 -24.54
N PHE A 6 2.75 -41.40 -25.47
CA PHE A 6 1.57 -42.17 -25.89
C PHE A 6 1.90 -43.50 -26.59
N GLN A 7 3.08 -43.61 -27.23
CA GLN A 7 3.47 -44.83 -27.96
C GLN A 7 4.10 -45.89 -27.05
N TRP A 8 4.46 -45.53 -25.81
CA TRP A 8 5.05 -46.44 -24.83
C TRP A 8 3.98 -47.21 -24.04
N GLU A 9 2.87 -46.55 -23.69
CA GLU A 9 1.76 -47.16 -22.94
C GLU A 9 1.11 -48.32 -23.70
N SER A 10 0.98 -48.22 -25.03
CA SER A 10 0.38 -49.27 -25.87
C SER A 10 1.26 -50.52 -26.03
N ARG A 11 2.57 -50.42 -25.80
CA ARG A 11 3.49 -51.58 -25.82
C ARG A 11 3.57 -52.29 -24.48
N GLN A 12 3.39 -51.57 -23.37
CA GLN A 12 3.48 -52.12 -22.01
C GLN A 12 2.24 -52.94 -21.63
N ALA A 13 1.05 -52.57 -22.12
CA ALA A 13 -0.17 -53.35 -21.90
C ALA A 13 -0.13 -54.79 -22.47
N ARG A 14 0.79 -55.09 -23.40
CA ARG A 14 0.96 -56.43 -24.00
C ARG A 14 1.97 -57.32 -23.26
N ARG A 15 2.69 -56.81 -22.26
CA ARG A 15 3.66 -57.59 -21.48
C ARG A 15 3.22 -57.53 -20.03
N GLY A 16 2.47 -58.55 -19.57
CA GLY A 16 1.83 -58.61 -18.25
C GLY A 16 2.79 -58.47 -17.07
N MET A 17 3.19 -57.24 -16.77
CA MET A 17 4.06 -56.92 -15.66
C MET A 17 3.21 -56.71 -14.40
N PRO A 18 3.57 -57.30 -13.26
CA PRO A 18 2.79 -57.17 -12.04
C PRO A 18 2.75 -55.70 -11.55
N PRO A 19 1.61 -55.26 -10.97
CA PRO A 19 1.32 -53.86 -10.65
C PRO A 19 2.26 -53.24 -9.60
N THR A 20 3.15 -54.02 -8.99
CA THR A 20 4.11 -53.58 -7.97
C THR A 20 5.30 -52.80 -8.55
N ALA A 21 5.66 -52.98 -9.82
CA ALA A 21 6.79 -52.28 -10.44
C ALA A 21 6.46 -50.84 -10.89
N ALA A 22 5.19 -50.55 -11.18
CA ALA A 22 4.74 -49.20 -11.59
C ALA A 22 4.74 -48.19 -10.43
N GLY A 23 4.62 -48.67 -9.18
CA GLY A 23 4.71 -47.84 -7.98
C GLY A 23 6.12 -47.33 -7.69
N ALA A 24 7.14 -48.14 -8.00
CA ALA A 24 8.54 -47.82 -7.71
C ALA A 24 9.09 -46.70 -8.62
N PHE A 25 8.62 -46.60 -9.88
CA PHE A 25 9.09 -45.57 -10.82
C PHE A 25 8.49 -44.17 -10.56
N ARG A 26 7.33 -44.06 -9.90
CA ARG A 26 6.79 -42.76 -9.47
C ARG A 26 7.63 -42.08 -8.39
N HIS A 27 8.46 -42.84 -7.68
CA HIS A 27 9.31 -42.29 -6.63
C HIS A 27 10.62 -41.67 -7.14
N GLN A 28 10.99 -41.90 -8.41
CA GLN A 28 12.28 -41.48 -8.95
C GLN A 28 12.23 -40.21 -9.82
N TYR A 29 11.04 -39.81 -10.29
CA TYR A 29 10.80 -38.49 -10.89
C TYR A 29 10.20 -37.53 -9.86
N GLY A 30 10.94 -37.33 -8.77
CA GLY A 30 10.64 -36.27 -7.83
C GLY A 30 10.65 -34.92 -8.56
N VAL A 31 9.46 -34.40 -8.87
CA VAL A 31 9.30 -32.96 -9.04
C VAL A 31 9.80 -32.37 -7.73
N ARG A 32 11.02 -31.81 -7.74
CA ARG A 32 11.57 -31.08 -6.61
C ARG A 32 10.64 -29.90 -6.36
N VAL A 33 9.63 -30.11 -5.51
CA VAL A 33 8.86 -29.03 -4.91
C VAL A 33 9.88 -28.25 -4.09
N ARG A 34 10.36 -27.14 -4.64
CA ARG A 34 11.29 -26.24 -3.95
C ARG A 34 10.65 -25.82 -2.63
N THR A 35 11.07 -26.45 -1.53
CA THR A 35 10.72 -26.11 -0.15
C THR A 35 11.31 -24.76 0.30
N THR A 36 12.04 -24.07 -0.57
CA THR A 36 12.82 -22.86 -0.28
C THR A 36 12.09 -21.53 -0.51
N ALA A 37 10.85 -21.52 -1.01
CA ALA A 37 10.17 -20.25 -1.35
C ALA A 37 9.51 -19.52 -0.15
N ARG A 38 9.12 -20.25 0.91
CA ARG A 38 8.42 -19.64 2.07
C ARG A 38 9.36 -18.83 2.96
N GLY A 39 10.56 -19.32 3.26
CA GLY A 39 11.53 -18.61 4.11
C GLY A 39 11.94 -17.26 3.54
N TRP A 40 12.33 -17.21 2.26
CA TRP A 40 12.67 -15.95 1.60
C TRP A 40 11.49 -14.98 1.47
N THR A 41 10.27 -15.49 1.31
CA THR A 41 9.07 -14.63 1.29
C THR A 41 8.77 -14.06 2.68
N ALA A 42 8.99 -14.84 3.75
CA ALA A 42 8.87 -14.35 5.12
C ALA A 42 9.89 -13.25 5.40
N VAL A 43 11.18 -13.47 5.08
CA VAL A 43 12.24 -12.46 5.22
C VAL A 43 11.91 -11.22 4.41
N TRP A 44 11.47 -11.37 3.16
CA TRP A 44 11.04 -10.25 2.32
C TRP A 44 9.92 -9.42 2.96
N LEU A 45 8.89 -10.06 3.51
CA LEU A 45 7.77 -9.39 4.17
C LEU A 45 8.22 -8.65 5.43
N VAL A 46 9.10 -9.27 6.23
CA VAL A 46 9.65 -8.64 7.44
C VAL A 46 10.49 -7.41 7.05
N VAL A 47 11.40 -7.54 6.10
CA VAL A 47 12.22 -6.43 5.59
C VAL A 47 11.35 -5.32 5.03
N LEU A 48 10.32 -5.66 4.28
CA LEU A 48 9.38 -4.70 3.71
C LEU A 48 8.60 -3.96 4.80
N GLY A 49 8.09 -4.68 5.81
CA GLY A 49 7.43 -4.08 6.96
C GLY A 49 8.35 -3.14 7.75
N LEU A 50 9.59 -3.58 8.02
CA LEU A 50 10.58 -2.76 8.71
C LEU A 50 11.00 -1.53 7.88
N ALA A 51 11.12 -1.65 6.56
CA ALA A 51 11.41 -0.53 5.68
C ALA A 51 10.30 0.52 5.69
N GLN A 52 9.03 0.09 5.72
CA GLN A 52 7.87 0.99 5.85
C GLN A 52 7.86 1.71 7.21
N VAL A 53 8.17 0.99 8.30
CA VAL A 53 8.31 1.59 9.64
C VAL A 53 9.48 2.57 9.70
N ALA A 54 10.64 2.22 9.14
CA ALA A 54 11.80 3.10 9.09
C ALA A 54 11.50 4.38 8.29
N ALA A 55 10.88 4.24 7.12
CA ALA A 55 10.43 5.39 6.32
C ALA A 55 9.43 6.26 7.09
N PHE A 56 8.49 5.65 7.82
CA PHE A 56 7.56 6.38 8.67
C PHE A 56 8.29 7.17 9.77
N LEU A 57 9.28 6.56 10.44
CA LEU A 57 10.07 7.23 11.48
C LEU A 57 10.87 8.41 10.91
N VAL A 58 11.41 8.29 9.69
CA VAL A 58 12.07 9.39 8.98
C VAL A 58 11.07 10.51 8.71
N VAL A 59 9.89 10.21 8.15
CA VAL A 59 8.85 11.22 7.89
C VAL A 59 8.41 11.88 9.19
N TRP A 60 8.14 11.12 10.24
CA TRP A 60 7.79 11.65 11.56
C TRP A 60 8.86 12.59 12.11
N ARG A 61 10.14 12.17 12.07
CA ARG A 61 11.26 12.98 12.59
C ARG A 61 11.45 14.27 11.81
N LEU A 62 11.32 14.23 10.48
CA LEU A 62 11.46 15.40 9.62
C LEU A 62 10.25 16.33 9.73
N ALA A 63 9.03 15.79 9.57
CA ALA A 63 7.80 16.58 9.56
C ALA A 63 7.49 17.23 10.92
N LEU A 64 7.64 16.50 12.03
CA LEU A 64 7.27 17.05 13.34
C LEU A 64 8.42 17.75 14.04
N HIS A 65 9.66 17.28 13.90
CA HIS A 65 10.76 17.71 14.75
C HIS A 65 11.85 18.51 14.01
N THR A 66 11.56 19.03 12.82
CA THR A 66 12.42 20.01 12.14
C THR A 66 11.60 21.22 11.71
N ARG A 67 12.21 22.41 11.80
CA ARG A 67 11.59 23.64 11.32
C ARG A 67 11.30 23.57 9.82
N THR A 68 12.26 23.09 9.03
CA THR A 68 12.11 22.96 7.57
C THR A 68 10.97 22.02 7.18
N GLY A 69 10.84 20.86 7.84
CA GLY A 69 9.74 19.94 7.57
C GLY A 69 8.37 20.54 7.88
N GLN A 70 8.22 21.16 9.06
CA GLN A 70 6.98 21.85 9.41
C GLN A 70 6.68 23.01 8.46
N TRP A 71 7.70 23.76 8.03
CA TRP A 71 7.55 24.86 7.08
C TRP A 71 7.11 24.35 5.71
N LEU A 72 7.73 23.29 5.16
CA LEU A 72 7.31 22.69 3.89
C LEU A 72 5.87 22.17 3.94
N ASP A 73 5.47 21.52 5.05
CA ASP A 73 4.08 21.11 5.26
C ASP A 73 3.13 22.30 5.24
N THR A 74 3.50 23.41 5.91
CA THR A 74 2.70 24.64 5.94
C THR A 74 2.65 25.33 4.59
N VAL A 75 3.74 25.38 3.82
CA VAL A 75 3.75 25.92 2.44
C VAL A 75 2.78 25.15 1.55
N ALA A 76 2.83 23.82 1.59
CA ALA A 76 1.94 22.98 0.81
C ALA A 76 0.47 23.14 1.23
N LEU A 77 0.23 23.26 2.54
CA LEU A 77 -1.11 23.45 3.10
C LEU A 77 -1.66 24.83 2.75
N THR A 78 -0.87 25.91 2.82
CA THR A 78 -1.27 27.26 2.41
C THR A 78 -1.48 27.36 0.91
N GLY A 79 -0.67 26.64 0.12
CA GLY A 79 -0.81 26.57 -1.33
C GLY A 79 -2.13 25.95 -1.80
N ASN A 80 -2.90 25.28 -0.92
CA ASN A 80 -4.23 24.79 -1.26
C ASN A 80 -5.19 25.91 -1.69
N ARG A 81 -5.00 27.14 -1.17
CA ARG A 81 -5.83 28.32 -1.47
C ARG A 81 -5.80 28.68 -2.96
N ILE A 82 -4.68 28.39 -3.64
CA ILE A 82 -4.53 28.60 -5.09
C ILE A 82 -5.47 27.69 -5.90
N GLY A 83 -5.85 26.53 -5.35
CA GLY A 83 -6.79 25.58 -5.95
C GLY A 83 -8.23 25.71 -5.44
N GLN A 84 -8.45 26.33 -4.27
CA GLN A 84 -9.78 26.46 -3.65
C GLN A 84 -10.74 27.36 -4.46
N ASP A 85 -10.25 28.40 -5.15
CA ASP A 85 -11.08 29.29 -5.99
C ASP A 85 -11.84 28.59 -7.15
N ARG A 86 -11.65 27.27 -7.36
CA ARG A 86 -12.29 26.48 -8.42
C ARG A 86 -13.10 25.26 -7.96
N ILE A 87 -13.09 24.89 -6.67
CA ILE A 87 -13.56 23.56 -6.24
C ILE A 87 -14.42 23.60 -4.95
N ASP A 88 -15.23 24.64 -4.77
CA ASP A 88 -16.20 24.65 -3.67
C ASP A 88 -17.38 23.70 -3.98
N GLY A 89 -17.55 22.67 -3.14
CA GLY A 89 -18.76 21.82 -3.11
C GLY A 89 -18.57 20.29 -3.23
N PRO A 90 -17.75 19.75 -4.17
CA PRO A 90 -17.58 18.29 -4.32
C PRO A 90 -16.66 17.65 -3.28
N VAL A 91 -15.64 18.39 -2.81
CA VAL A 91 -14.59 17.88 -1.91
C VAL A 91 -15.14 17.64 -0.50
N ASP A 92 -15.96 18.55 0.02
CA ASP A 92 -16.60 18.38 1.34
C ASP A 92 -17.61 17.22 1.39
N ARG A 93 -18.30 16.94 0.29
CA ARG A 93 -19.23 15.79 0.19
C ARG A 93 -18.50 14.45 0.09
N LEU A 94 -17.40 14.39 -0.65
CA LEU A 94 -16.58 13.18 -0.77
C LEU A 94 -15.87 12.85 0.56
N LEU A 95 -15.48 13.87 1.32
CA LEU A 95 -14.78 13.71 2.59
C LEU A 95 -15.73 13.47 3.79
N ASN A 96 -16.92 14.08 3.85
CA ASN A 96 -17.93 13.73 4.87
C ASN A 96 -18.53 12.33 4.69
N ALA A 97 -18.53 11.79 3.46
CA ALA A 97 -18.91 10.41 3.17
C ALA A 97 -17.86 9.39 3.64
N MET A 98 -16.67 9.81 4.08
CA MET A 98 -15.63 8.95 4.66
C MET A 98 -15.85 8.63 6.15
N SER A 99 -17.10 8.48 6.57
CA SER A 99 -17.48 8.02 7.91
C SER A 99 -16.86 6.64 8.23
N LEU A 100 -16.71 6.35 9.52
CA LEU A 100 -16.61 5.01 10.11
C LEU A 100 -17.57 4.01 9.42
N PHE A 101 -18.74 4.48 8.96
CA PHE A 101 -19.70 3.70 8.20
C PHE A 101 -19.14 3.17 6.87
N SER A 102 -18.47 4.00 6.06
CA SER A 102 -17.86 3.57 4.81
C SER A 102 -16.71 2.58 5.04
N LEU A 103 -15.96 2.76 6.14
CA LEU A 103 -14.95 1.80 6.58
C LEU A 103 -15.58 0.45 6.99
N LEU A 104 -16.67 0.48 7.76
CA LEU A 104 -17.41 -0.71 8.18
C LEU A 104 -18.02 -1.44 6.98
N VAL A 105 -18.60 -0.71 6.02
CA VAL A 105 -19.14 -1.27 4.78
C VAL A 105 -18.03 -1.88 3.94
N ALA A 106 -16.91 -1.18 3.73
CA ALA A 106 -15.78 -1.71 2.98
C ALA A 106 -15.18 -2.97 3.65
N THR A 107 -15.03 -2.94 4.97
CA THR A 107 -14.55 -4.10 5.75
C THR A 107 -15.53 -5.27 5.65
N GLY A 108 -16.84 -5.00 5.76
CA GLY A 108 -17.90 -5.99 5.60
C GLY A 108 -17.92 -6.62 4.21
N VAL A 109 -17.84 -5.80 3.15
CA VAL A 109 -17.80 -6.28 1.75
C VAL A 109 -16.54 -7.10 1.48
N LEU A 110 -15.37 -6.64 1.93
CA LEU A 110 -14.11 -7.38 1.75
C LEU A 110 -14.12 -8.70 2.53
N GLY A 111 -14.59 -8.67 3.77
CA GLY A 111 -14.79 -9.86 4.60
C GLY A 111 -15.76 -10.84 3.94
N PHE A 112 -16.90 -10.35 3.44
CA PHE A 112 -17.88 -11.15 2.70
C PHE A 112 -17.28 -11.78 1.44
N ILE A 113 -16.56 -11.02 0.60
CA ILE A 113 -15.89 -11.56 -0.60
C ILE A 113 -14.89 -12.65 -0.22
N ALA A 114 -14.10 -12.46 0.84
CA ALA A 114 -13.13 -13.45 1.29
C ALA A 114 -13.79 -14.72 1.86
N LEU A 115 -14.85 -14.56 2.65
CA LEU A 115 -15.64 -15.66 3.23
C LEU A 115 -16.44 -16.42 2.16
N ALA A 116 -17.06 -15.73 1.21
CA ALA A 116 -17.78 -16.34 0.07
C ALA A 116 -16.86 -17.20 -0.79
N ARG A 117 -15.56 -16.88 -0.83
CA ARG A 117 -14.53 -17.70 -1.51
C ARG A 117 -14.01 -18.85 -0.65
N GLY A 118 -14.54 -19.02 0.56
CA GLY A 118 -14.13 -20.01 1.55
C GLY A 118 -12.68 -19.84 2.00
N ARG A 119 -12.17 -18.59 2.05
CA ARG A 119 -10.78 -18.25 2.42
C ARG A 119 -10.75 -17.47 3.73
N LYS A 120 -11.04 -18.17 4.85
CA LYS A 120 -11.10 -17.56 6.20
C LYS A 120 -9.83 -16.80 6.57
N ALA A 121 -8.65 -17.35 6.28
CA ALA A 121 -7.37 -16.69 6.54
C ALA A 121 -7.22 -15.35 5.78
N LEU A 122 -7.76 -15.26 4.56
CA LEU A 122 -7.76 -14.04 3.76
C LEU A 122 -8.69 -12.97 4.33
N ALA A 123 -9.85 -13.38 4.85
CA ALA A 123 -10.75 -12.48 5.56
C ALA A 123 -10.07 -11.90 6.80
N VAL A 124 -9.45 -12.76 7.63
CA VAL A 124 -8.72 -12.33 8.84
C VAL A 124 -7.55 -11.40 8.49
N ALA A 125 -6.77 -11.72 7.45
CA ALA A 125 -5.66 -10.86 7.02
C ALA A 125 -6.13 -9.48 6.54
N ALA A 126 -7.23 -9.41 5.79
CA ALA A 126 -7.81 -8.15 5.35
C ALA A 126 -8.35 -7.33 6.55
N THR A 127 -9.03 -7.98 7.49
CA THR A 127 -9.49 -7.34 8.73
C THR A 127 -8.30 -6.86 9.56
N LEU A 128 -7.24 -7.66 9.70
CA LEU A 128 -6.03 -7.30 10.42
C LEU A 128 -5.36 -6.06 9.81
N LEU A 129 -5.24 -6.02 8.48
CA LEU A 129 -4.72 -4.86 7.76
C LEU A 129 -5.55 -3.60 8.06
N ILE A 130 -6.87 -3.69 7.88
CA ILE A 130 -7.75 -2.53 8.03
C ILE A 130 -7.82 -2.06 9.48
N ALA A 131 -8.17 -2.95 10.40
CA ALA A 131 -8.32 -2.61 11.81
C ALA A 131 -6.97 -2.19 12.42
N GLY A 132 -5.90 -2.93 12.13
CA GLY A 132 -4.57 -2.65 12.63
C GLY A 132 -4.03 -1.30 12.18
N ALA A 133 -4.12 -0.99 10.87
CA ALA A 133 -3.65 0.28 10.33
C ALA A 133 -4.40 1.47 10.95
N ASN A 134 -5.73 1.41 10.99
CA ASN A 134 -6.54 2.51 11.50
C ASN A 134 -6.38 2.68 13.02
N ALA A 135 -6.35 1.60 13.80
CA ALA A 135 -6.09 1.66 15.23
C ALA A 135 -4.70 2.24 15.52
N THR A 136 -3.68 1.83 14.76
CA THR A 136 -2.31 2.36 14.91
C THR A 136 -2.27 3.85 14.59
N VAL A 137 -2.95 4.31 13.54
CA VAL A 137 -3.00 5.73 13.19
C VAL A 137 -3.68 6.56 14.28
N GLN A 138 -4.77 6.08 14.86
CA GLN A 138 -5.43 6.79 15.98
C GLN A 138 -4.56 6.81 17.23
N LEU A 139 -3.88 5.69 17.53
CA LEU A 139 -2.98 5.59 18.66
C LEU A 139 -1.78 6.53 18.52
N LEU A 140 -1.13 6.53 17.35
CA LEU A 140 -0.03 7.44 17.03
C LEU A 140 -0.47 8.89 17.12
N LYS A 141 -1.66 9.23 16.61
CA LYS A 141 -2.17 10.59 16.70
C LYS A 141 -2.29 11.09 18.15
N HIS A 142 -2.69 10.21 19.06
CA HIS A 142 -2.82 10.54 20.49
C HIS A 142 -1.46 10.69 21.20
N PHE A 143 -0.46 9.88 20.84
CA PHE A 143 0.84 9.88 21.51
C PHE A 143 1.89 10.79 20.89
N LEU A 144 1.79 11.08 19.59
CA LEU A 144 2.75 11.95 18.92
C LEU A 144 2.42 13.40 19.22
N THR A 145 3.36 14.10 19.85
CA THR A 145 3.30 15.54 20.07
C THR A 145 4.01 16.25 18.93
N ARG A 146 3.40 17.31 18.40
CA ARG A 146 4.03 18.23 17.45
C ARG A 146 4.55 19.45 18.22
N PRO A 147 5.87 19.63 18.36
CA PRO A 147 6.44 20.86 18.92
C PRO A 147 6.00 22.07 18.13
N ASP A 148 5.68 23.17 18.82
CA ASP A 148 5.40 24.43 18.16
C ASP A 148 6.70 25.20 17.90
N PHE A 149 6.98 25.49 16.63
CA PHE A 149 8.11 26.31 16.20
C PHE A 149 7.70 27.71 15.74
N GLY A 150 6.44 28.11 15.93
CA GLY A 150 5.91 29.41 15.51
C GLY A 150 5.66 29.55 14.01
N ILE A 151 5.59 28.43 13.28
CA ILE A 151 5.48 28.40 11.80
C ILE A 151 4.03 28.50 11.33
N ASP A 152 3.08 27.96 12.10
CA ASP A 152 1.64 27.97 11.78
C ASP A 152 0.85 28.33 13.05
N PRO A 153 0.79 29.63 13.40
CA PRO A 153 0.17 30.08 14.65
C PRO A 153 -1.32 29.76 14.71
N GLU A 154 -2.02 29.79 13.58
CA GLU A 154 -3.47 29.50 13.49
C GLU A 154 -3.78 28.07 13.91
N ARG A 155 -2.89 27.12 13.60
CA ARG A 155 -3.06 25.69 13.93
C ARG A 155 -2.22 25.21 15.11
N ALA A 156 -1.53 26.10 15.81
CA ALA A 156 -0.73 25.75 16.98
C ALA A 156 -1.56 25.05 18.06
N ALA A 157 -2.77 25.56 18.33
CA ALA A 157 -3.69 24.99 19.31
C ALA A 157 -4.32 23.65 18.87
N ALA A 158 -4.36 23.34 17.57
CA ALA A 158 -4.90 22.09 17.05
C ALA A 158 -3.94 20.90 17.25
N GLY A 159 -2.66 21.16 17.50
CA GLY A 159 -1.66 20.15 17.84
C GLY A 159 -1.28 19.21 16.69
N ASN A 160 -1.04 17.94 17.03
CA ASN A 160 -0.57 16.94 16.09
C ASN A 160 -1.73 16.36 15.25
N SER A 161 -1.55 16.41 13.92
CA SER A 161 -2.48 15.85 12.94
C SER A 161 -1.97 14.54 12.30
N LEU A 162 -0.70 14.17 12.54
CA LEU A 162 -0.03 13.03 11.96
C LEU A 162 -0.33 11.74 12.75
N PRO A 163 -0.67 10.62 12.10
CA PRO A 163 -0.99 10.44 10.68
C PRO A 163 -2.46 10.77 10.33
N SER A 164 -2.75 10.95 9.03
CA SER A 164 -4.11 11.22 8.53
C SER A 164 -5.00 9.97 8.64
N GLY A 165 -6.16 10.10 9.30
CA GLY A 165 -7.12 9.02 9.47
C GLY A 165 -7.84 8.67 8.17
N HIS A 166 -8.30 9.69 7.43
CA HIS A 166 -8.96 9.52 6.13
C HIS A 166 -8.04 8.84 5.11
N SER A 167 -6.78 9.24 5.05
CA SER A 167 -5.79 8.62 4.17
C SER A 167 -5.51 7.17 4.56
N ALA A 168 -5.48 6.85 5.86
CA ALA A 168 -5.31 5.48 6.36
C ALA A 168 -6.51 4.59 6.00
N VAL A 169 -7.74 5.09 6.15
CA VAL A 169 -8.96 4.39 5.72
C VAL A 169 -8.87 4.07 4.23
N ALA A 170 -8.64 5.07 3.39
CA ALA A 170 -8.59 4.88 1.94
C ALA A 170 -7.49 3.90 1.51
N ALA A 171 -6.28 4.06 2.07
CA ALA A 171 -5.16 3.18 1.76
C ALA A 171 -5.39 1.74 2.26
N SER A 172 -5.93 1.56 3.46
CA SER A 172 -6.16 0.23 4.02
C SER A 172 -7.17 -0.57 3.19
N VAL A 173 -8.25 0.09 2.74
CA VAL A 173 -9.23 -0.50 1.81
C VAL A 173 -8.58 -0.81 0.45
N ALA A 174 -7.82 0.12 -0.11
CA ALA A 174 -7.12 -0.08 -1.38
C ALA A 174 -6.14 -1.26 -1.35
N LEU A 175 -5.32 -1.36 -0.31
CA LEU A 175 -4.36 -2.46 -0.17
C LEU A 175 -5.07 -3.79 0.16
N ALA A 176 -6.14 -3.77 0.96
CA ALA A 176 -6.95 -4.95 1.21
C ALA A 176 -7.65 -5.46 -0.06
N LEU A 177 -8.11 -4.57 -0.95
CA LEU A 177 -8.62 -4.95 -2.27
C LEU A 177 -7.57 -5.70 -3.08
N ILE A 178 -6.31 -5.25 -3.10
CA ILE A 178 -5.22 -5.93 -3.81
C ILE A 178 -5.03 -7.36 -3.26
N LEU A 179 -5.10 -7.54 -1.93
CA LEU A 179 -5.00 -8.85 -1.29
C LEU A 179 -6.19 -9.77 -1.62
N VAL A 180 -7.41 -9.25 -1.52
CA VAL A 180 -8.65 -10.04 -1.60
C VAL A 180 -9.07 -10.35 -3.03
N LEU A 181 -8.83 -9.44 -3.99
CA LEU A 181 -9.29 -9.59 -5.37
C LEU A 181 -8.64 -10.79 -6.08
N PRO A 182 -9.37 -11.49 -6.96
CA PRO A 182 -8.81 -12.55 -7.77
C PRO A 182 -7.88 -11.98 -8.85
N ARG A 183 -6.91 -12.79 -9.29
CA ARG A 183 -5.87 -12.42 -10.27
C ARG A 183 -6.38 -11.58 -11.44
N LYS A 184 -7.49 -11.99 -12.06
CA LYS A 184 -8.03 -11.37 -13.29
C LYS A 184 -8.33 -9.87 -13.13
N VAL A 185 -8.78 -9.44 -11.95
CA VAL A 185 -9.16 -8.04 -11.67
C VAL A 185 -8.23 -7.36 -10.67
N ARG A 186 -7.23 -8.08 -10.15
CA ARG A 186 -6.31 -7.56 -9.13
C ARG A 186 -5.49 -6.38 -9.63
N VAL A 187 -5.04 -6.42 -10.88
CA VAL A 187 -4.29 -5.31 -11.49
C VAL A 187 -5.17 -4.07 -11.56
N LEU A 188 -6.40 -4.20 -12.06
CA LEU A 188 -7.36 -3.10 -12.09
C LEU A 188 -7.62 -2.56 -10.68
N GLY A 189 -7.84 -3.44 -9.70
CA GLY A 189 -8.01 -3.06 -8.30
C GLY A 189 -6.80 -2.35 -7.70
N ALA A 190 -5.58 -2.71 -8.12
CA ALA A 190 -4.36 -2.02 -7.67
C ALA A 190 -4.28 -0.59 -8.22
N PHE A 191 -4.55 -0.39 -9.51
CA PHE A 191 -4.56 0.96 -10.11
C PHE A 191 -5.70 1.82 -9.56
N VAL A 192 -6.92 1.30 -9.54
CA VAL A 192 -8.10 2.02 -9.03
C VAL A 192 -7.94 2.30 -7.53
N GLY A 193 -7.50 1.31 -6.74
CA GLY A 193 -7.27 1.46 -5.32
C GLY A 193 -6.15 2.47 -5.01
N ALA A 194 -5.02 2.39 -5.70
CA ALA A 194 -3.92 3.35 -5.53
C ALA A 194 -4.35 4.76 -5.93
N ALA A 195 -5.06 4.93 -7.05
CA ALA A 195 -5.59 6.21 -7.50
C ALA A 195 -6.60 6.79 -6.51
N TYR A 196 -7.52 5.96 -6.01
CA TYR A 196 -8.49 6.36 -4.98
C TYR A 196 -7.80 6.80 -3.69
N ALA A 197 -6.86 6.00 -3.18
CA ALA A 197 -6.15 6.33 -1.95
C ALA A 197 -5.31 7.58 -2.11
N ALA A 198 -4.59 7.74 -3.22
CA ALA A 198 -3.83 8.94 -3.57
C ALA A 198 -4.74 10.18 -3.66
N ALA A 199 -5.87 10.07 -4.37
CA ALA A 199 -6.85 11.14 -4.49
C ALA A 199 -7.42 11.53 -3.12
N ALA A 200 -7.70 10.57 -2.23
CA ALA A 200 -8.14 10.86 -0.87
C ALA A 200 -7.06 11.61 -0.07
N GLY A 201 -5.79 11.24 -0.18
CA GLY A 201 -4.69 11.96 0.49
C GLY A 201 -4.53 13.39 -0.03
N VAL A 202 -4.53 13.56 -1.36
CA VAL A 202 -4.49 14.90 -1.97
C VAL A 202 -5.72 15.71 -1.59
N ALA A 203 -6.91 15.13 -1.56
CA ALA A 203 -8.13 15.81 -1.14
C ALA A 203 -8.05 16.32 0.31
N THR A 204 -7.46 15.55 1.23
CA THR A 204 -7.25 16.03 2.62
C THR A 204 -6.29 17.22 2.71
N LEU A 205 -5.30 17.29 1.81
CA LEU A 205 -4.41 18.46 1.66
C LEU A 205 -5.17 19.64 1.05
N SER A 206 -5.88 19.43 -0.06
CA SER A 206 -6.64 20.47 -0.77
C SER A 206 -7.75 21.08 0.09
N ALA A 207 -8.40 20.27 0.93
CA ALA A 207 -9.40 20.74 1.88
C ALA A 207 -8.80 21.50 3.07
N GLY A 208 -7.46 21.50 3.24
CA GLY A 208 -6.78 22.18 4.33
C GLY A 208 -6.88 21.46 5.68
N TRP A 209 -7.28 20.19 5.66
CA TRP A 209 -7.50 19.39 6.86
C TRP A 209 -6.21 18.77 7.39
N HIS A 210 -5.35 18.32 6.48
CA HIS A 210 -4.15 17.56 6.79
C HIS A 210 -2.94 18.06 6.03
N ARG A 211 -1.78 18.01 6.71
CA ARG A 211 -0.46 18.27 6.11
C ARG A 211 -0.11 17.12 5.17
N PRO A 212 0.73 17.34 4.14
CA PRO A 212 1.07 16.27 3.21
C PRO A 212 1.82 15.10 3.89
N SER A 213 2.65 15.40 4.89
CA SER A 213 3.29 14.39 5.75
C SER A 213 2.28 13.45 6.40
N ASP A 214 1.08 13.92 6.76
CA ASP A 214 0.07 13.13 7.46
C ASP A 214 -0.45 11.99 6.57
N ALA A 215 -0.66 12.28 5.28
CA ALA A 215 -1.10 11.30 4.30
C ALA A 215 0.01 10.29 3.98
N VAL A 216 1.24 10.79 3.76
CA VAL A 216 2.43 9.93 3.53
C VAL A 216 2.65 8.98 4.70
N ALA A 217 2.64 9.49 5.93
CA ALA A 217 2.79 8.69 7.14
C ALA A 217 1.70 7.61 7.25
N ALA A 218 0.45 7.95 6.94
CA ALA A 218 -0.66 6.99 6.95
C ALA A 218 -0.47 5.85 5.94
N TYR A 219 0.02 6.14 4.73
CA TYR A 219 0.31 5.11 3.73
C TYR A 219 1.44 4.17 4.15
N LEU A 220 2.49 4.71 4.78
CA LEU A 220 3.62 3.91 5.27
C LEU A 220 3.18 2.97 6.41
N VAL A 221 2.41 3.48 7.39
CA VAL A 221 1.81 2.65 8.45
C VAL A 221 0.91 1.56 7.85
N THR A 222 0.08 1.92 6.88
CA THR A 222 -0.80 0.94 6.20
C THR A 222 0.00 -0.09 5.41
N GLY A 223 1.10 0.31 4.76
CA GLY A 223 2.03 -0.57 4.06
C GLY A 223 2.70 -1.58 5.01
N ALA A 224 3.09 -1.15 6.21
CA ALA A 224 3.62 -2.03 7.24
C ALA A 224 2.57 -3.08 7.67
N TRP A 225 1.31 -2.67 7.86
CA TRP A 225 0.21 -3.60 8.14
C TRP A 225 -0.09 -4.53 6.97
N ALA A 226 0.09 -4.10 5.73
CA ALA A 226 -0.09 -4.96 4.56
C ALA A 226 0.99 -6.05 4.52
N ALA A 227 2.23 -5.72 4.92
CA ALA A 227 3.30 -6.69 5.09
C ALA A 227 3.00 -7.68 6.24
N ALA A 228 2.51 -7.18 7.38
CA ALA A 228 2.11 -8.01 8.53
C ALA A 228 0.94 -8.96 8.18
N ALA A 229 -0.08 -8.47 7.48
CA ALA A 229 -1.18 -9.28 6.96
C ALA A 229 -0.69 -10.33 5.95
N GLY A 230 0.28 -9.97 5.10
CA GLY A 230 0.92 -10.92 4.21
C GLY A 230 1.71 -12.00 4.94
N PHE A 231 2.41 -11.63 6.02
CA PHE A 231 3.14 -12.57 6.87
C PHE A 231 2.17 -13.51 7.59
N PHE A 232 1.06 -12.98 8.12
CA PHE A 232 -0.02 -13.78 8.68
C PHE A 232 -0.54 -14.81 7.66
N LEU A 233 -0.81 -14.40 6.41
CA LEU A 233 -1.23 -15.34 5.36
C LEU A 233 -0.18 -16.43 5.11
N LEU A 234 1.09 -16.05 5.05
CA LEU A 234 2.18 -17.00 4.81
C LEU A 234 2.28 -18.08 5.90
N VAL A 235 2.04 -17.71 7.16
CA VAL A 235 2.12 -18.61 8.32
C VAL A 235 0.86 -19.47 8.47
N PHE A 236 -0.32 -18.85 8.39
CA PHE A 236 -1.59 -19.51 8.75
C PHE A 236 -2.33 -20.13 7.56
N GLN A 237 -1.95 -19.82 6.32
CA GLN A 237 -2.52 -20.49 5.16
C GLN A 237 -1.87 -21.86 4.95
N ARG A 238 -2.63 -22.90 5.34
CA ARG A 238 -2.23 -24.32 5.24
C ARG A 238 -2.14 -24.82 3.79
N GLU A 239 -2.85 -24.19 2.85
CA GLU A 239 -2.89 -24.61 1.44
C GLU A 239 -1.52 -24.44 0.77
N ARG A 240 -0.94 -25.55 0.27
CA ARG A 240 0.31 -25.52 -0.52
C ARG A 240 -0.03 -25.04 -1.93
N ALA A 241 0.20 -23.76 -2.20
CA ALA A 241 -0.04 -23.15 -3.50
C ALA A 241 0.90 -23.69 -4.58
N GLN A 242 0.35 -24.01 -5.75
CA GLN A 242 1.12 -23.82 -6.98
C GLN A 242 1.22 -22.32 -7.25
N VAL A 243 2.44 -21.78 -7.05
CA VAL A 243 2.77 -20.38 -7.36
C VAL A 243 3.32 -20.32 -8.78
N ASP A 244 2.69 -19.54 -9.65
CA ASP A 244 3.17 -19.27 -11.01
C ASP A 244 3.81 -17.87 -11.06
N SER A 245 5.00 -17.76 -11.64
CA SER A 245 5.69 -16.48 -11.81
C SER A 245 4.92 -15.50 -12.71
N GLY A 246 4.05 -16.02 -13.59
CA GLY A 246 3.11 -15.22 -14.40
C GLY A 246 2.01 -14.53 -13.59
N ASP A 247 1.86 -14.84 -12.30
CA ASP A 247 0.89 -14.19 -11.40
C ASP A 247 1.47 -12.97 -10.69
N ALA A 248 2.78 -12.73 -10.82
CA ALA A 248 3.45 -11.61 -10.17
C ALA A 248 3.08 -10.24 -10.74
N HIS A 249 2.35 -10.20 -11.86
CA HIS A 249 1.95 -8.97 -12.56
C HIS A 249 3.09 -7.94 -12.67
N ARG A 250 4.31 -8.43 -12.97
CA ARG A 250 5.56 -7.66 -12.85
C ARG A 250 5.51 -6.36 -13.63
N VAL A 251 5.03 -6.39 -14.87
CA VAL A 251 4.90 -5.18 -15.71
C VAL A 251 4.01 -4.14 -15.02
N SER A 252 2.85 -4.55 -14.50
CA SER A 252 1.90 -3.65 -13.82
C SER A 252 2.47 -3.09 -12.52
N ALA A 253 3.13 -3.92 -11.72
CA ALA A 253 3.82 -3.49 -10.50
C ALA A 253 5.00 -2.56 -10.83
N THR A 254 5.75 -2.83 -11.90
CA THR A 254 6.85 -1.97 -12.37
C THR A 254 6.33 -0.63 -12.87
N VAL A 255 5.25 -0.60 -13.66
CA VAL A 255 4.65 0.66 -14.13
C VAL A 255 4.16 1.50 -12.95
N LEU A 256 3.43 0.89 -12.02
CA LEU A 256 2.92 1.57 -10.84
C LEU A 256 4.08 2.06 -9.93
N GLY A 257 5.09 1.21 -9.72
CA GLY A 257 6.26 1.53 -8.90
C GLY A 257 7.14 2.61 -9.50
N LEU A 258 7.49 2.51 -10.79
CA LEU A 258 8.29 3.53 -11.48
C LEU A 258 7.54 4.84 -11.61
N GLY A 259 6.24 4.81 -11.93
CA GLY A 259 5.41 6.01 -11.93
C GLY A 259 5.38 6.68 -10.56
N GLY A 260 5.28 5.87 -9.49
CA GLY A 260 5.36 6.37 -8.12
C GLY A 260 6.71 6.98 -7.77
N LEU A 261 7.81 6.32 -8.14
CA LEU A 261 9.17 6.84 -7.94
C LEU A 261 9.41 8.14 -8.72
N ILE A 262 8.95 8.23 -9.96
CA ILE A 262 9.04 9.46 -10.77
C ILE A 262 8.27 10.60 -10.08
N ALA A 263 7.07 10.33 -9.56
CA ALA A 263 6.29 11.31 -8.82
C ALA A 263 6.98 11.74 -7.52
N MET A 264 7.64 10.83 -6.81
CA MET A 264 8.46 11.14 -5.62
C MET A 264 9.70 11.97 -5.97
N VAL A 265 10.37 11.69 -7.09
CA VAL A 265 11.51 12.49 -7.56
C VAL A 265 11.04 13.89 -7.96
N ALA A 266 9.94 14.01 -8.70
CA ALA A 266 9.34 15.30 -9.04
C ALA A 266 8.94 16.10 -7.79
N SER A 267 8.38 15.42 -6.79
CA SER A 267 8.10 15.99 -5.47
C SER A 267 9.37 16.52 -4.81
N GLY A 268 10.43 15.71 -4.74
CA GLY A 268 11.72 16.09 -4.18
C GLY A 268 12.36 17.29 -4.88
N LEU A 269 12.29 17.34 -6.22
CA LEU A 269 12.79 18.49 -7.01
C LEU A 269 11.98 19.76 -6.77
N ALA A 270 10.65 19.64 -6.69
CA ALA A 270 9.78 20.78 -6.39
C ALA A 270 10.03 21.33 -4.98
N LEU A 271 10.18 20.45 -3.99
CA LEU A 271 10.47 20.84 -2.61
C LEU A 271 11.91 21.32 -2.43
N SER A 272 12.89 20.80 -3.19
CA SER A 272 14.27 21.27 -3.11
C SER A 272 14.41 22.74 -3.52
N TRP A 273 13.56 23.22 -4.42
CA TRP A 273 13.53 24.63 -4.81
C TRP A 273 13.08 25.57 -3.68
N LEU A 274 12.41 25.02 -2.65
CA LEU A 274 11.93 25.77 -1.50
C LEU A 274 12.89 25.71 -0.30
N MET A 275 13.97 24.93 -0.37
CA MET A 275 14.86 24.67 0.78
C MET A 275 15.67 25.87 1.24
N ASP A 276 15.85 26.89 0.38
CA ASP A 276 16.57 28.12 0.69
C ASP A 276 15.66 29.22 1.27
N LEU A 277 14.34 29.00 1.25
CA LEU A 277 13.30 29.93 1.71
C LEU A 277 12.77 29.75 3.16
N PRO A 278 13.19 28.79 4.02
CA PRO A 278 12.59 28.62 5.35
C PRO A 278 12.67 29.81 6.31
N GLN A 279 13.45 30.85 6.00
CA GLN A 279 13.51 32.09 6.78
C GLN A 279 12.42 33.10 6.38
N VAL A 280 11.75 32.87 5.25
CA VAL A 280 10.65 33.70 4.74
C VAL A 280 9.33 33.19 5.35
N PRO A 281 8.52 34.07 5.97
CA PRO A 281 7.18 33.73 6.43
C PRO A 281 6.33 33.16 5.28
N VAL A 282 5.50 32.14 5.56
CA VAL A 282 4.74 31.42 4.52
C VAL A 282 3.72 32.33 3.81
N ASP A 283 3.21 33.34 4.52
CA ASP A 283 2.28 34.35 4.02
C ASP A 283 2.91 35.37 3.05
N GLU A 284 4.25 35.50 3.07
CA GLU A 284 5.00 36.36 2.14
C GLU A 284 5.42 35.63 0.85
N LEU A 285 5.20 34.31 0.77
CA LEU A 285 5.58 33.52 -0.40
C LEU A 285 4.75 33.89 -1.64
N SER A 286 5.43 33.90 -2.78
CA SER A 286 4.80 34.09 -4.07
C SER A 286 3.86 32.92 -4.42
N ARG A 287 2.89 33.21 -5.29
CA ARG A 287 1.98 32.18 -5.83
C ARG A 287 2.72 30.99 -6.47
N ARG A 288 3.90 31.23 -7.06
CA ARG A 288 4.70 30.17 -7.70
C ARG A 288 5.30 29.22 -6.69
N GLU A 289 5.82 29.73 -5.57
CA GLU A 289 6.42 28.92 -4.49
C GLU A 289 5.34 28.10 -3.77
N LEU A 290 4.21 28.73 -3.44
CA LEU A 290 3.05 28.05 -2.86
C LEU A 290 2.51 26.95 -3.79
N PHE A 291 2.42 27.23 -5.10
CA PHE A 291 2.00 26.22 -6.08
C PHE A 291 3.00 25.08 -6.20
N ALA A 292 4.31 25.37 -6.22
CA ALA A 292 5.36 24.35 -6.24
C ALA A 292 5.29 23.45 -5.00
N GLY A 293 5.09 24.03 -3.80
CA GLY A 293 4.92 23.28 -2.56
C GLY A 293 3.68 22.40 -2.57
N TYR A 294 2.54 22.94 -3.01
CA TYR A 294 1.29 22.19 -3.12
C TYR A 294 1.36 21.06 -4.16
N ALA A 295 1.71 21.38 -5.42
CA ALA A 295 1.76 20.40 -6.50
C ALA A 295 2.86 19.35 -6.27
N GLY A 296 4.02 19.77 -5.77
CA GLY A 296 5.12 18.88 -5.37
C GLY A 296 4.68 17.92 -4.26
N SER A 297 3.98 18.42 -3.24
CA SER A 297 3.47 17.57 -2.15
C SER A 297 2.37 16.62 -2.62
N ALA A 298 1.45 17.07 -3.48
CA ALA A 298 0.43 16.21 -4.06
C ALA A 298 1.04 15.07 -4.90
N ALA A 299 2.09 15.36 -5.68
CA ALA A 299 2.85 14.35 -6.41
C ALA A 299 3.56 13.37 -5.45
N GLY A 300 4.09 13.86 -4.33
CA GLY A 300 4.72 13.03 -3.29
C GLY A 300 3.74 12.06 -2.63
N ILE A 301 2.54 12.54 -2.26
CA ILE A 301 1.45 11.73 -1.71
C ILE A 301 1.08 10.61 -2.69
N ALA A 302 0.81 10.96 -3.95
CA ALA A 302 0.45 9.99 -4.98
C ALA A 302 1.58 8.99 -5.25
N GLY A 303 2.82 9.48 -5.28
CA GLY A 303 4.02 8.69 -5.51
C GLY A 303 4.24 7.62 -4.45
N VAL A 304 4.15 8.00 -3.16
CA VAL A 304 4.29 7.06 -2.04
C VAL A 304 3.19 6.00 -2.09
N MET A 305 1.92 6.39 -2.31
CA MET A 305 0.83 5.41 -2.40
C MET A 305 1.03 4.42 -3.55
N ALA A 306 1.47 4.91 -4.73
CA ALA A 306 1.76 4.05 -5.87
C ALA A 306 2.89 3.06 -5.58
N VAL A 307 3.98 3.50 -4.95
CA VAL A 307 5.08 2.61 -4.53
C VAL A 307 4.60 1.56 -3.52
N VAL A 308 3.84 1.96 -2.50
CA VAL A 308 3.28 1.04 -1.49
C VAL A 308 2.35 0.00 -2.15
N ALA A 309 1.46 0.44 -3.05
CA ALA A 309 0.56 -0.45 -3.77
C ALA A 309 1.31 -1.41 -4.71
N ALA A 310 2.36 -0.94 -5.40
CA ALA A 310 3.22 -1.77 -6.23
C ALA A 310 3.95 -2.85 -5.42
N LEU A 311 4.44 -2.50 -4.23
CA LEU A 311 5.08 -3.41 -3.29
C LEU A 311 4.11 -4.51 -2.79
N VAL A 312 2.85 -4.17 -2.53
CA VAL A 312 1.81 -5.17 -2.20
C VAL A 312 1.49 -6.04 -3.42
N LEU A 313 1.32 -5.43 -4.60
CA LEU A 313 1.00 -6.15 -5.84
C LEU A 313 2.09 -7.14 -6.25
N VAL A 314 3.37 -6.79 -6.10
CA VAL A 314 4.47 -7.72 -6.41
C VAL A 314 4.56 -8.85 -5.39
N THR A 315 4.03 -8.68 -4.18
CA THR A 315 4.15 -9.67 -3.10
C THR A 315 2.97 -10.64 -3.06
N VAL A 316 1.76 -10.19 -3.37
CA VAL A 316 0.49 -10.94 -3.20
C VAL A 316 0.44 -12.28 -3.96
N HIS A 317 1.11 -12.41 -5.10
CA HIS A 317 1.15 -13.67 -5.86
C HIS A 317 1.82 -14.82 -5.10
N ARG A 318 2.71 -14.50 -4.15
CA ARG A 318 3.37 -15.49 -3.28
C ARG A 318 2.51 -15.89 -2.08
N LEU A 319 1.48 -15.10 -1.79
CA LEU A 319 0.64 -15.23 -0.60
C LEU A 319 -0.70 -15.88 -0.91
N VAL A 320 -1.27 -15.64 -2.10
CA VAL A 320 -2.63 -16.05 -2.45
C VAL A 320 -2.60 -17.13 -3.56
N PRO A 321 -2.86 -18.42 -3.24
CA PRO A 321 -2.82 -19.54 -4.19
C PRO A 321 -3.84 -19.43 -5.35
N ARG A 322 -3.49 -19.99 -6.53
CA ARG A 322 -4.38 -20.14 -7.69
C ARG A 322 -5.54 -21.13 -7.46
N ILE A 323 -5.27 -22.28 -6.87
CA ILE A 323 -6.22 -23.40 -6.70
C ILE A 323 -6.16 -23.88 -5.24
N LYS A 324 -7.32 -24.25 -4.66
CA LYS A 324 -7.35 -24.96 -3.37
C LYS A 324 -6.75 -26.35 -3.60
N GLY A 325 -5.59 -26.61 -3.01
CA GLY A 325 -5.01 -27.95 -2.96
C GLY A 325 -5.76 -28.83 -1.97
#